data_AF-A0A956CR20-F1
#
_entry.id   AF-A0A956CR20-F1
#
_cell.length_a   1.000
_cell.length_b   1.000
_cell.length_c   1.000
_cell.angle_alpha   90.00
_cell.angle_beta   90.00
_cell.angle_gamma   90.00
#
_symmetry.space_group_name_H-M   'P 1'
#
loop_
_entity.id
_entity.type
_entity.pdbx_description
1 polymer ?
#
loop_
_entity_poly.entity_id
_entity_poly.type
_entity_poly.pdbx_seq_one_letter_code
_entity_poly.pdbx_strand_id
1 'polypeptide(L)'
;MSAAMDRFWNRVAAWQTRSPGTVLIASLVLAAALLPVVGKLGLNSAWTALLPSNAPSVEDLETIKDRFGGMSTLTVAVESKDHDAIERFVRDVAPKIEALGPPVRHVAWSVTPYEQFVEEHRHLYADLKTVEGVRNDLDARIQFEKATANPFYVSFEEDEPPTFDAIIERVKREGEQGAQTAFDRYPNGYLANSARDLYIVLIRTYLESDDVPGSVAFMERVQAVVDATKPAAYAPDLRVTLAGDVPESIEEHGAVEQELVIATVMTIVLVLLSVVAFFRKTRAVPLLALQLFPPVVVTFAIAQWT
;
A
#
# COMPACT_ATOMS: atom_id res chain seq x y z
N MET A 1 -8.64 -23.17 54.83
CA MET A 1 -7.84 -22.44 53.79
C MET A 1 -7.76 -20.94 54.05
N SER A 2 -8.80 -20.27 54.60
CA SER A 2 -8.75 -18.82 54.89
C SER A 2 -7.72 -18.42 55.95
N ALA A 3 -7.64 -19.12 57.08
CA ALA A 3 -6.76 -18.73 58.19
C ALA A 3 -5.24 -18.74 57.87
N ALA A 4 -4.79 -19.55 56.89
CA ALA A 4 -3.41 -19.51 56.43
C ALA A 4 -3.16 -18.28 55.53
N MET A 5 -4.13 -17.96 54.67
CA MET A 5 -4.11 -16.78 53.81
C MET A 5 -4.13 -15.49 54.65
N ASP A 6 -4.99 -15.41 55.66
CA ASP A 6 -5.09 -14.25 56.55
C ASP A 6 -3.79 -14.01 57.32
N ARG A 7 -3.16 -15.08 57.82
CA ARG A 7 -1.85 -15.00 58.48
C ARG A 7 -0.74 -14.54 57.54
N PHE A 8 -0.78 -14.95 56.28
CA PHE A 8 0.17 -14.51 55.26
C PHE A 8 0.01 -13.01 54.98
N TRP A 9 -1.20 -12.54 54.65
CA TRP A 9 -1.46 -11.12 54.38
C TRP A 9 -1.15 -10.23 55.57
N ASN A 10 -1.51 -10.66 56.79
CA ASN A 10 -1.18 -9.92 58.01
C ASN A 10 0.33 -9.82 58.24
N ARG A 11 1.10 -10.88 57.92
CA ARG A 11 2.56 -10.86 58.03
C ARG A 11 3.20 -9.94 56.99
N VAL A 12 2.69 -9.90 55.76
CA VAL A 12 3.13 -8.98 54.70
C VAL A 12 2.82 -7.53 55.08
N ALA A 13 1.60 -7.24 55.56
CA ALA A 13 1.21 -5.90 56.01
C ALA A 13 2.04 -5.43 57.22
N ALA A 14 2.31 -6.32 58.18
CA ALA A 14 3.17 -6.02 59.33
C ALA A 14 4.62 -5.74 58.92
N TRP A 15 5.12 -6.40 57.87
CA TRP A 15 6.45 -6.13 57.32
C TRP A 15 6.51 -4.77 56.60
N GLN A 16 5.51 -4.44 55.80
CA GLN A 16 5.42 -3.15 55.12
C GLN A 16 5.36 -1.96 56.08
N THR A 17 4.62 -2.11 57.19
CA THR A 17 4.50 -1.06 58.22
C THR A 17 5.75 -0.91 59.09
N ARG A 18 6.49 -2.01 59.34
CA ARG A 18 7.73 -1.98 60.12
C ARG A 18 8.90 -1.36 59.36
N SER A 19 8.96 -1.52 58.04
CA SER A 19 10.08 -1.06 57.22
C SER A 19 9.62 -0.36 55.93
N PRO A 20 8.88 0.76 56.02
CA PRO A 20 8.30 1.40 54.84
C PRO A 20 9.36 1.91 53.86
N GLY A 21 10.49 2.42 54.37
CA GLY A 21 11.59 2.91 53.53
C GLY A 21 12.25 1.81 52.69
N THR A 22 12.46 0.62 53.26
CA THR A 22 13.07 -0.49 52.52
C THR A 22 12.14 -1.03 51.43
N VAL A 23 10.83 -1.09 51.70
CA VAL A 23 9.84 -1.52 50.70
C VAL A 23 9.77 -0.53 49.55
N LEU A 24 9.75 0.77 49.85
CA LEU A 24 9.73 1.84 48.84
C LEU A 24 11.00 1.84 47.98
N ILE A 25 12.17 1.71 48.59
CA ILE A 25 13.44 1.64 47.85
C ILE A 25 13.47 0.38 47.00
N ALA A 26 13.08 -0.77 47.54
CA ALA A 26 13.05 -2.02 46.78
C ALA A 26 12.12 -1.94 45.57
N SER A 27 10.93 -1.35 45.72
CA SER A 27 10.00 -1.18 44.60
C SER A 27 10.50 -0.17 43.56
N LEU A 28 11.13 0.93 43.98
CA LEU A 28 11.74 1.90 43.07
C LEU A 28 12.95 1.32 42.33
N VAL A 29 13.79 0.53 43.00
CA VAL A 29 14.93 -0.14 42.37
C VAL A 29 14.44 -1.16 41.35
N LEU A 30 13.40 -1.93 41.68
CA LEU A 30 12.77 -2.86 40.74
C LEU A 30 12.22 -2.13 39.52
N ALA A 31 11.49 -1.02 39.72
CA ALA A 31 10.99 -0.19 38.64
C ALA A 31 12.12 0.36 37.78
N ALA A 32 13.17 0.92 38.39
CA ALA A 32 14.33 1.46 37.69
C ALA A 32 15.05 0.39 36.85
N ALA A 33 15.16 -0.84 37.36
CA ALA A 33 15.73 -1.96 36.62
C ALA A 33 14.90 -2.38 35.40
N LEU A 34 13.59 -2.14 35.42
CA LEU A 34 12.66 -2.49 34.33
C LEU A 34 12.44 -1.34 33.33
N LEU A 35 12.83 -0.10 33.65
CA LEU A 35 12.74 1.03 32.72
C LEU A 35 13.34 0.77 31.33
N PRO A 36 14.51 0.11 31.19
CA PRO A 36 15.08 -0.19 29.87
C PRO A 36 14.23 -1.19 29.06
N VAL A 37 13.43 -2.03 29.73
CA VAL A 37 12.50 -2.97 29.08
C VAL A 37 11.29 -2.19 28.58
N VAL A 38 10.72 -1.33 29.43
CA VAL A 38 9.58 -0.48 29.06
C VAL A 38 9.94 0.49 27.94
N GLY A 39 11.18 1.01 27.91
CA GLY A 39 11.64 1.87 26.82
C GLY A 39 11.72 1.19 25.45
N LYS A 40 11.56 -0.14 25.38
CA LYS A 40 11.46 -0.91 24.13
C LYS A 40 10.01 -1.20 23.72
N LEU A 41 9.00 -0.74 24.47
CA LEU A 41 7.62 -0.84 24.01
C LEU A 41 7.48 -0.05 22.71
N GLY A 42 7.23 -0.77 21.63
CA GLY A 42 6.78 -0.21 20.36
C GLY A 42 5.27 -0.29 20.28
N LEU A 43 4.66 0.69 19.63
CA LEU A 43 3.28 0.57 19.17
C LEU A 43 3.30 -0.26 17.87
N ASN A 44 2.73 -1.46 17.87
CA ASN A 44 2.46 -2.17 16.61
C ASN A 44 1.06 -1.77 16.14
N SER A 45 1.02 -0.95 15.11
CA SER A 45 -0.21 -0.42 14.51
C SER A 45 -0.71 -1.25 13.33
N ALA A 46 -0.08 -2.38 13.03
CA ALA A 46 -0.53 -3.27 11.97
C ALA A 46 -1.90 -3.87 12.32
N TRP A 47 -2.88 -3.71 11.43
CA TRP A 47 -4.21 -4.32 11.58
C TRP A 47 -4.17 -5.85 11.79
N THR A 48 -3.15 -6.51 11.23
CA THR A 48 -2.92 -7.95 11.42
C THR A 48 -2.55 -8.31 12.86
N ALA A 49 -1.95 -7.39 13.63
CA ALA A 49 -1.63 -7.61 15.04
C ALA A 49 -2.87 -7.69 15.93
N LEU A 50 -4.03 -7.22 15.44
CA LEU A 50 -5.32 -7.37 16.12
C LEU A 50 -5.94 -8.77 15.93
N LEU A 51 -5.41 -9.56 15.00
CA LEU A 51 -5.91 -10.89 14.68
C LEU A 51 -5.06 -11.97 15.37
N PRO A 52 -5.64 -13.16 15.66
CA PRO A 52 -4.86 -14.29 16.14
C PRO A 52 -3.80 -14.69 15.13
N SER A 53 -2.54 -14.76 15.55
CA SER A 53 -1.41 -15.08 14.67
C SER A 53 -1.51 -16.48 14.04
N ASN A 54 -2.25 -17.39 14.65
CA ASN A 54 -2.49 -18.75 14.16
C ASN A 54 -3.73 -18.89 13.25
N ALA A 55 -4.36 -17.78 12.87
CA ALA A 55 -5.47 -17.82 11.94
C ALA A 55 -4.93 -18.10 10.52
N PRO A 56 -5.53 -19.02 9.74
CA PRO A 56 -5.05 -19.35 8.39
C PRO A 56 -4.92 -18.14 7.47
N SER A 57 -5.81 -17.15 7.60
CA SER A 57 -5.76 -15.92 6.82
C SER A 57 -4.56 -15.03 7.12
N VAL A 58 -4.01 -15.10 8.35
CA VAL A 58 -2.81 -14.34 8.73
C VAL A 58 -1.57 -15.04 8.17
N GLU A 59 -1.50 -16.37 8.28
CA GLU A 59 -0.41 -17.16 7.68
C GLU A 59 -0.37 -17.04 6.15
N ASP A 60 -1.53 -17.06 5.49
CA ASP A 60 -1.64 -16.83 4.03
C ASP A 60 -1.15 -15.42 3.67
N LEU A 61 -1.53 -14.42 4.45
CA LEU A 61 -1.12 -13.04 4.24
C LEU A 61 0.39 -12.85 4.44
N GLU A 62 0.97 -13.43 5.49
CA GLU A 62 2.43 -13.44 5.71
C GLU A 62 3.15 -14.14 4.56
N THR A 63 2.64 -15.28 4.09
CA THR A 63 3.20 -15.99 2.93
C THR A 63 3.17 -15.14 1.66
N ILE A 64 2.08 -14.39 1.44
CA ILE A 64 1.97 -13.46 0.31
C ILE A 64 2.99 -12.32 0.47
N LYS A 65 3.09 -11.73 1.66
CA LYS A 65 4.07 -10.68 1.98
C LYS A 65 5.50 -11.15 1.75
N ASP A 66 5.88 -12.33 2.21
CA ASP A 66 7.25 -12.85 2.04
C ASP A 66 7.60 -13.12 0.56
N ARG A 67 6.63 -13.58 -0.23
CA ARG A 67 6.86 -13.95 -1.64
C ARG A 67 6.80 -12.77 -2.61
N PHE A 68 5.85 -11.88 -2.40
CA PHE A 68 5.62 -10.72 -3.28
C PHE A 68 6.27 -9.44 -2.74
N GLY A 69 6.67 -9.43 -1.48
CA GLY A 69 7.04 -8.25 -0.71
C GLY A 69 5.82 -7.40 -0.35
N GLY A 70 6.06 -6.28 0.34
CA GLY A 70 5.01 -5.31 0.65
C GLY A 70 4.18 -4.93 -0.58
N MET A 71 2.88 -4.71 -0.39
CA MET A 71 1.93 -4.38 -1.47
C MET A 71 1.57 -2.89 -1.51
N SER A 72 2.27 -2.07 -0.73
CA SER A 72 1.97 -0.64 -0.64
C SER A 72 2.31 0.08 -1.94
N THR A 73 1.41 0.97 -2.33
CA THR A 73 1.54 1.75 -3.55
C THR A 73 1.64 3.23 -3.21
N LEU A 74 2.72 3.87 -3.66
CA LEU A 74 2.81 5.33 -3.66
C LEU A 74 2.32 5.83 -5.01
N THR A 75 1.34 6.71 -5.01
CA THR A 75 0.76 7.30 -6.19
C THR A 75 1.24 8.74 -6.33
N VAL A 76 1.74 9.10 -7.51
CA VAL A 76 2.06 10.48 -7.86
C VAL A 76 0.97 10.98 -8.80
N ALA A 77 0.11 11.84 -8.28
CA ALA A 77 -0.92 12.53 -9.03
C ALA A 77 -0.33 13.82 -9.63
N VAL A 78 -0.42 13.99 -10.94
CA VAL A 78 0.07 15.16 -11.67
C VAL A 78 -1.12 15.86 -12.33
N GLU A 79 -1.36 17.10 -11.94
CA GLU A 79 -2.50 17.90 -12.41
C GLU A 79 -2.03 19.13 -13.18
N SER A 80 -2.61 19.39 -14.34
CA SER A 80 -2.39 20.61 -15.13
C SER A 80 -3.46 20.74 -16.22
N LYS A 81 -3.68 21.95 -16.73
CA LYS A 81 -4.50 22.16 -17.93
C LYS A 81 -3.73 21.90 -19.22
N ASP A 82 -2.41 21.90 -19.16
CA ASP A 82 -1.52 21.62 -20.29
C ASP A 82 -1.15 20.13 -20.30
N HIS A 83 -1.88 19.35 -21.11
CA HIS A 83 -1.70 17.90 -21.23
C HIS A 83 -0.28 17.53 -21.70
N ASP A 84 0.28 18.26 -22.67
CA ASP A 84 1.61 17.98 -23.21
C ASP A 84 2.71 18.29 -22.18
N ALA A 85 2.48 19.26 -21.29
CA ALA A 85 3.37 19.51 -20.16
C ALA A 85 3.36 18.35 -19.15
N ILE A 86 2.19 17.76 -18.86
CA ILE A 86 2.08 16.60 -17.98
C ILE A 86 2.82 15.41 -18.57
N GLU A 87 2.58 15.08 -19.86
CA GLU A 87 3.21 13.92 -20.50
C GLU A 87 4.74 14.02 -20.52
N ARG A 88 5.29 15.22 -20.76
CA ARG A 88 6.73 15.49 -20.66
C ARG A 88 7.24 15.33 -19.23
N PHE A 89 6.53 15.90 -18.25
CA PHE A 89 6.91 15.79 -16.85
C PHE A 89 6.91 14.32 -16.37
N VAL A 90 5.85 13.57 -16.67
CA VAL A 90 5.72 12.14 -16.31
C VAL A 90 6.85 11.32 -16.93
N ARG A 91 7.15 11.56 -18.22
CA ARG A 91 8.23 10.87 -18.94
C ARG A 91 9.60 11.14 -18.33
N ASP A 92 9.82 12.34 -17.79
CA ASP A 92 11.10 12.73 -17.18
C ASP A 92 11.23 12.29 -15.71
N VAL A 93 10.13 12.26 -14.96
CA VAL A 93 10.14 11.94 -13.53
C VAL A 93 10.12 10.43 -13.27
N ALA A 94 9.36 9.66 -14.06
CA ALA A 94 9.16 8.23 -13.81
C ALA A 94 10.47 7.42 -13.85
N PRO A 95 11.38 7.60 -14.84
CA PRO A 95 12.66 6.89 -14.85
C PRO A 95 13.59 7.30 -13.70
N LYS A 96 13.50 8.56 -13.23
CA LYS A 96 14.29 9.03 -12.08
C LYS A 96 13.83 8.39 -10.78
N ILE A 97 12.51 8.21 -10.62
CA ILE A 97 11.93 7.51 -9.48
C ILE A 97 12.31 6.03 -9.53
N GLU A 98 12.24 5.40 -10.70
CA GLU A 98 12.66 4.00 -10.87
C GLU A 98 14.16 3.81 -10.56
N ALA A 99 14.99 4.79 -10.89
CA ALA A 99 16.42 4.80 -10.57
C ALA A 99 16.75 4.96 -9.07
N LEU A 100 15.77 5.27 -8.20
CA LEU A 100 15.99 5.32 -6.74
C LEU A 100 16.34 3.94 -6.15
N GLY A 101 16.04 2.86 -6.87
CA GLY A 101 16.26 1.49 -6.41
C GLY A 101 15.33 1.10 -5.24
N PRO A 102 15.69 0.09 -4.44
CA PRO A 102 14.85 -0.37 -3.34
C PRO A 102 14.43 0.79 -2.39
N PRO A 103 13.15 0.88 -2.01
CA PRO A 103 12.11 -0.15 -2.10
C PRO A 103 11.25 -0.10 -3.37
N VAL A 104 11.61 0.66 -4.41
CA VAL A 104 10.85 0.70 -5.66
C VAL A 104 10.91 -0.64 -6.37
N ARG A 105 9.75 -1.25 -6.62
CA ARG A 105 9.61 -2.49 -7.39
C ARG A 105 9.37 -2.19 -8.86
N HIS A 106 8.40 -1.33 -9.13
CA HIS A 106 8.00 -0.99 -10.50
C HIS A 106 7.25 0.34 -10.52
N VAL A 107 7.53 1.16 -11.53
CA VAL A 107 6.83 2.42 -11.76
C VAL A 107 5.92 2.26 -12.98
N ALA A 108 4.62 2.16 -12.76
CA ALA A 108 3.62 2.09 -13.81
C ALA A 108 3.11 3.50 -14.15
N TRP A 109 3.60 4.05 -15.26
CA TRP A 109 3.25 5.38 -15.76
C TRP A 109 2.73 5.38 -17.20
N SER A 110 2.98 4.32 -17.96
CA SER A 110 2.49 4.16 -19.33
C SER A 110 2.12 2.72 -19.62
N VAL A 111 1.03 2.53 -20.36
CA VAL A 111 0.60 1.25 -20.93
C VAL A 111 1.19 1.00 -22.32
N THR A 112 1.92 1.96 -22.90
CA THR A 112 2.52 1.83 -24.24
C THR A 112 3.43 0.60 -24.38
N PRO A 113 4.29 0.23 -23.40
CA PRO A 113 5.07 -1.00 -23.52
C PRO A 113 4.19 -2.26 -23.58
N TYR A 114 3.06 -2.25 -22.87
CA TYR A 114 2.08 -3.33 -22.90
C TYR A 114 1.31 -3.36 -24.22
N GLU A 115 0.90 -2.20 -24.74
CA GLU A 115 0.30 -2.04 -26.07
C GLU A 115 1.21 -2.61 -27.16
N GLN A 116 2.48 -2.23 -27.17
CA GLN A 116 3.47 -2.72 -28.14
C GLN A 116 3.65 -4.24 -28.04
N PHE A 117 3.72 -4.77 -26.82
CA PHE A 117 3.80 -6.20 -26.60
C PHE A 117 2.58 -6.95 -27.16
N VAL A 118 1.37 -6.45 -26.89
CA VAL A 118 0.13 -7.05 -27.41
C VAL A 118 0.05 -6.91 -28.93
N GLU A 119 0.49 -5.78 -29.49
CA GLU A 119 0.51 -5.54 -30.94
C GLU A 119 1.45 -6.51 -31.65
N GLU A 120 2.66 -6.72 -31.14
CA GLU A 120 3.64 -7.68 -31.66
C GLU A 120 3.09 -9.11 -31.63
N HIS A 121 2.37 -9.46 -30.55
CA HIS A 121 1.82 -10.80 -30.31
C HIS A 121 0.34 -10.94 -30.69
N ARG A 122 -0.23 -10.00 -31.45
CA ARG A 122 -1.69 -9.91 -31.72
C ARG A 122 -2.32 -11.20 -32.27
N HIS A 123 -1.53 -12.01 -32.99
CA HIS A 123 -1.95 -13.28 -33.56
C HIS A 123 -2.28 -14.34 -32.48
N LEU A 124 -1.69 -14.24 -31.28
CA LEU A 124 -1.98 -15.13 -30.15
C LEU A 124 -3.26 -14.74 -29.40
N TYR A 125 -3.76 -13.51 -29.61
CA TYR A 125 -4.93 -12.96 -28.94
C TYR A 125 -6.19 -12.98 -29.82
N ALA A 126 -6.10 -13.51 -31.04
CA ALA A 126 -7.26 -13.66 -31.91
C ALA A 126 -8.22 -14.72 -31.35
N ASP A 127 -9.52 -14.43 -31.39
CA ASP A 127 -10.55 -15.38 -30.98
C ASP A 127 -10.53 -16.64 -31.86
N LEU A 128 -10.66 -17.81 -31.23
CA LEU A 128 -10.56 -19.09 -31.93
C LEU A 128 -11.55 -19.20 -33.10
N LYS A 129 -12.79 -18.71 -32.93
CA LYS A 129 -13.81 -18.74 -33.99
C LYS A 129 -13.38 -17.91 -35.20
N THR A 130 -12.72 -16.78 -34.95
CA THR A 130 -12.20 -15.90 -36.00
C THR A 130 -11.08 -16.61 -36.78
N VAL A 131 -10.15 -17.25 -36.06
CA VAL A 131 -9.05 -18.03 -36.67
C VAL A 131 -9.58 -19.20 -37.50
N GLU A 132 -10.55 -19.94 -36.97
CA GLU A 132 -11.19 -21.05 -37.70
C GLU A 132 -11.95 -20.58 -38.93
N GLY A 133 -12.68 -19.46 -38.84
CA GLY A 133 -13.36 -18.84 -39.97
C GLY A 133 -12.40 -18.43 -41.07
N VAL A 134 -11.28 -17.78 -40.72
CA VAL A 134 -10.24 -17.40 -41.68
C VAL A 134 -9.61 -18.63 -42.34
N ARG A 135 -9.32 -19.69 -41.59
CA ARG A 135 -8.79 -20.94 -42.15
C ARG A 135 -9.76 -21.54 -43.17
N ASN A 136 -11.03 -21.67 -42.81
CA ASN A 136 -12.03 -22.28 -43.67
C ASN A 136 -12.25 -21.46 -44.97
N ASP A 137 -12.26 -20.13 -44.88
CA ASP A 137 -12.38 -19.24 -46.04
C ASP A 137 -11.15 -19.31 -46.96
N LEU A 138 -9.95 -19.40 -46.38
CA LEU A 138 -8.71 -19.60 -47.14
C LEU A 138 -8.70 -20.95 -47.85
N ASP A 139 -9.11 -22.02 -47.18
CA ASP A 139 -9.21 -23.35 -47.78
C ASP A 139 -10.22 -23.35 -48.94
N ALA A 140 -11.39 -22.74 -48.75
CA ALA A 140 -12.40 -22.60 -49.79
C ALA A 140 -11.88 -21.82 -51.00
N ARG A 141 -11.20 -20.69 -50.79
CA ARG A 141 -10.63 -19.89 -51.88
C ARG A 141 -9.51 -20.63 -52.61
N ILE A 142 -8.62 -21.32 -51.89
CA ILE A 142 -7.55 -22.12 -52.51
C ILE A 142 -8.13 -23.23 -53.39
N GLN A 143 -9.19 -23.92 -52.95
CA GLN A 143 -9.84 -24.95 -53.77
C GLN A 143 -10.50 -24.36 -55.00
N PHE A 144 -11.17 -23.22 -54.88
CA PHE A 144 -11.77 -22.51 -55.99
C PHE A 144 -10.74 -22.12 -57.06
N GLU A 145 -9.63 -21.49 -56.67
CA GLU A 145 -8.56 -21.11 -57.61
C GLU A 145 -7.93 -22.33 -58.30
N LYS A 146 -7.73 -23.44 -57.57
CA LYS A 146 -7.24 -24.70 -58.15
C LYS A 146 -8.22 -25.29 -59.16
N ALA A 147 -9.52 -25.21 -58.90
CA ALA A 147 -10.56 -25.71 -59.78
C ALA A 147 -10.69 -24.86 -61.03
N THR A 148 -10.68 -23.53 -60.91
CA THR A 148 -10.70 -22.59 -62.05
C THR A 148 -9.46 -22.72 -62.93
N ALA A 149 -8.29 -23.03 -62.36
CA ALA A 149 -7.07 -23.31 -63.12
C ALA A 149 -7.12 -24.62 -63.93
N ASN A 150 -8.11 -25.50 -63.69
CA ASN A 150 -8.26 -26.75 -64.44
C ASN A 150 -9.09 -26.52 -65.72
N PRO A 151 -8.50 -26.71 -66.93
CA PRO A 151 -9.20 -26.48 -68.20
C PRO A 151 -10.43 -27.37 -68.44
N PHE A 152 -10.60 -28.45 -67.67
CA PHE A 152 -11.73 -29.38 -67.77
C PHE A 152 -12.80 -29.19 -66.68
N TYR A 153 -12.63 -28.20 -65.80
CA TYR A 153 -13.58 -27.93 -64.74
C TYR A 153 -14.62 -26.89 -65.18
N VAL A 154 -15.90 -27.23 -65.03
CA VAL A 154 -17.03 -26.32 -65.26
C VAL A 154 -17.76 -26.21 -63.91
N SER A 155 -17.68 -25.03 -63.28
CA SER A 155 -18.42 -24.78 -62.03
C SER A 155 -19.92 -24.68 -62.34
N PHE A 156 -20.74 -25.32 -61.51
CA PHE A 156 -22.21 -25.21 -61.52
C PHE A 156 -22.74 -24.40 -60.31
N GLU A 157 -21.86 -23.94 -59.43
CA GLU A 157 -22.19 -23.11 -58.26
C GLU A 157 -21.97 -21.62 -58.59
N GLU A 158 -22.94 -20.76 -58.24
CA GLU A 158 -22.91 -19.31 -58.48
C GLU A 158 -22.19 -18.52 -57.37
N ASP A 159 -21.99 -19.11 -56.19
CA ASP A 159 -21.39 -18.42 -55.04
C ASP A 159 -19.86 -18.53 -55.04
N GLU A 160 -19.19 -17.43 -55.37
CA GLU A 160 -17.72 -17.34 -55.30
C GLU A 160 -17.26 -17.11 -53.85
N PRO A 161 -16.30 -17.91 -53.33
CA PRO A 161 -15.75 -17.69 -52.00
C PRO A 161 -15.03 -16.34 -51.93
N PRO A 162 -14.97 -15.71 -50.73
CA PRO A 162 -14.38 -14.38 -50.57
C PRO A 162 -12.94 -14.34 -51.12
N THR A 163 -12.61 -13.24 -51.78
CA THR A 163 -11.25 -13.02 -52.30
C THR A 163 -10.23 -12.93 -51.16
N PHE A 164 -8.97 -13.20 -51.44
CA PHE A 164 -7.89 -13.06 -50.45
C PHE A 164 -7.86 -11.65 -49.83
N ASP A 165 -8.08 -10.61 -50.63
CA ASP A 165 -8.13 -9.23 -50.15
C ASP A 165 -9.30 -8.99 -49.19
N ALA A 166 -10.48 -9.54 -49.48
CA ALA A 166 -11.66 -9.43 -48.61
C ALA A 166 -11.45 -10.16 -47.26
N ILE A 167 -10.79 -11.32 -47.28
CA ILE A 167 -10.43 -12.05 -46.05
C ILE A 167 -9.44 -11.22 -45.22
N ILE A 168 -8.41 -10.65 -45.86
CA ILE A 168 -7.42 -9.80 -45.19
C ILE A 168 -8.06 -8.54 -44.60
N GLU A 169 -8.94 -7.88 -45.35
CA GLU A 169 -9.63 -6.67 -44.89
C GLU A 169 -10.54 -6.95 -43.69
N ARG A 170 -11.27 -8.07 -43.71
CA ARG A 170 -12.12 -8.47 -42.59
C ARG A 170 -11.31 -8.68 -41.31
N VAL A 171 -10.20 -9.41 -41.39
CA VAL A 171 -9.31 -9.67 -40.24
C VAL A 171 -8.68 -8.39 -39.72
N LYS A 172 -8.23 -7.49 -40.61
CA LYS A 172 -7.69 -6.19 -40.21
C LYS A 172 -8.72 -5.37 -39.45
N ARG A 173 -9.95 -5.27 -39.98
CA ARG A 173 -11.05 -4.53 -39.36
C ARG A 173 -11.41 -5.08 -37.98
N GLU A 174 -11.50 -6.40 -37.84
CA GLU A 174 -11.79 -7.04 -36.54
C GLU A 174 -10.66 -6.81 -35.53
N GLY A 175 -9.40 -6.86 -35.97
CA GLY A 175 -8.24 -6.54 -35.15
C GLY A 175 -8.18 -5.07 -34.71
N GLU A 176 -8.45 -4.14 -35.64
CA GLU A 176 -8.49 -2.70 -35.35
C GLU A 176 -9.60 -2.33 -34.38
N GLN A 177 -10.78 -2.94 -34.52
CA GLN A 177 -11.90 -2.76 -33.57
C GLN A 177 -11.54 -3.25 -32.17
N GLY A 178 -10.91 -4.43 -32.06
CA GLY A 178 -10.44 -4.96 -30.77
C GLY A 178 -9.40 -4.05 -30.11
N ALA A 179 -8.44 -3.55 -30.89
CA ALA A 179 -7.39 -2.65 -30.40
C ALA A 179 -7.95 -1.29 -29.95
N GLN A 180 -8.82 -0.66 -30.74
CA GLN A 180 -9.44 0.63 -30.40
C GLN A 180 -10.22 0.52 -29.08
N THR A 181 -11.05 -0.53 -28.92
CA THR A 181 -11.88 -0.68 -27.71
C THR A 181 -11.04 -0.88 -26.44
N ALA A 182 -9.87 -1.53 -26.55
CA ALA A 182 -8.99 -1.80 -25.41
C ALA A 182 -8.18 -0.57 -24.97
N PHE A 183 -7.71 0.23 -25.93
CA PHE A 183 -6.72 1.29 -25.68
C PHE A 183 -7.29 2.71 -25.75
N ASP A 184 -8.53 2.91 -26.23
CA ASP A 184 -9.23 4.21 -26.19
C ASP A 184 -9.35 4.77 -24.75
N ARG A 185 -9.30 3.89 -23.74
CA ARG A 185 -9.33 4.28 -22.32
C ARG A 185 -8.03 4.96 -21.86
N TYR A 186 -6.93 4.82 -22.59
CA TYR A 186 -5.61 5.33 -22.23
C TYR A 186 -5.09 6.32 -23.28
N PRO A 187 -5.46 7.60 -23.19
CA PRO A 187 -4.94 8.63 -24.09
C PRO A 187 -3.42 8.61 -24.15
N ASN A 188 -2.86 8.45 -25.36
CA ASN A 188 -1.42 8.38 -25.61
C ASN A 188 -0.69 7.32 -24.75
N GLY A 189 -1.42 6.29 -24.30
CA GLY A 189 -0.89 5.23 -23.45
C GLY A 189 -0.57 5.66 -22.02
N TYR A 190 -1.15 6.75 -21.51
CA TYR A 190 -0.97 7.20 -20.13
C TYR A 190 -2.18 6.88 -19.24
N LEU A 191 -1.92 6.75 -17.93
CA LEU A 191 -2.97 6.60 -16.92
C LEU A 191 -3.56 7.96 -16.56
N ALA A 192 -4.53 8.41 -17.37
CA ALA A 192 -5.17 9.72 -17.23
C ALA A 192 -6.66 9.62 -16.92
N ASN A 193 -7.20 10.65 -16.28
CA ASN A 193 -8.65 10.84 -16.15
C ASN A 193 -9.28 11.13 -17.54
N SER A 194 -10.59 10.91 -17.69
CA SER A 194 -11.35 11.22 -18.91
C SER A 194 -11.23 12.69 -19.33
N ALA A 195 -11.09 13.61 -18.38
CA ALA A 195 -10.85 15.04 -18.65
C ALA A 195 -9.38 15.37 -19.02
N ARG A 196 -8.46 14.40 -18.88
CA ARG A 196 -7.01 14.49 -19.15
C ARG A 196 -6.26 15.55 -18.36
N ASP A 197 -6.87 16.14 -17.35
CA ASP A 197 -6.25 17.14 -16.47
C ASP A 197 -5.47 16.52 -15.31
N LEU A 198 -5.66 15.23 -15.05
CA LEU A 198 -5.00 14.45 -13.99
C LEU A 198 -4.37 13.19 -14.58
N TYR A 199 -3.07 13.02 -14.39
CA TYR A 199 -2.32 11.81 -14.72
C TYR A 199 -1.81 11.16 -13.43
N ILE A 200 -1.78 9.84 -13.42
CA ILE A 200 -1.43 9.04 -12.24
C ILE A 200 -0.19 8.21 -12.58
N VAL A 201 0.84 8.30 -11.73
CA VAL A 201 2.00 7.41 -11.77
C VAL A 201 1.95 6.51 -10.54
N LEU A 202 1.86 5.20 -10.75
CA LEU A 202 1.77 4.22 -9.68
C LEU A 202 3.14 3.62 -9.39
N ILE A 203 3.66 3.87 -8.19
CA ILE A 203 4.93 3.33 -7.73
C ILE A 203 4.62 2.14 -6.80
N ARG A 204 4.82 0.92 -7.32
CA ARG A 204 4.75 -0.30 -6.52
C ARG A 204 6.02 -0.40 -5.71
N THR A 205 5.89 -0.57 -4.40
CA THR A 205 7.03 -0.68 -3.50
C THR A 205 7.07 -2.04 -2.81
N TYR A 206 8.19 -2.35 -2.18
CA TYR A 206 8.33 -3.47 -1.25
C TYR A 206 8.11 -3.07 0.21
N LEU A 207 7.64 -1.84 0.48
CA LEU A 207 7.43 -1.36 1.85
C LEU A 207 6.25 -2.07 2.49
N GLU A 208 6.46 -2.49 3.73
CA GLU A 208 5.40 -2.98 4.59
C GLU A 208 4.59 -1.80 5.12
N SER A 209 3.29 -2.01 5.31
CA SER A 209 2.37 -0.94 5.72
C SER A 209 2.66 -0.39 7.13
N ASP A 210 3.39 -1.13 7.96
CA ASP A 210 3.77 -0.81 9.33
C ASP A 210 5.18 -0.19 9.48
N ASP A 211 5.99 -0.17 8.42
CA ASP A 211 7.29 0.53 8.43
C ASP A 211 7.11 2.03 8.16
N VAL A 212 6.66 2.76 9.19
CA VAL A 212 6.48 4.21 9.14
C VAL A 212 7.79 4.94 8.83
N PRO A 213 8.92 4.67 9.52
CA PRO A 213 10.17 5.37 9.23
C PRO A 213 10.64 5.16 7.79
N GLY A 214 10.54 3.93 7.27
CA GLY A 214 10.88 3.62 5.89
C GLY A 214 9.95 4.30 4.88
N SER A 215 8.65 4.36 5.18
CA SER A 215 7.64 5.04 4.38
C SER A 215 7.88 6.55 4.31
N VAL A 216 8.17 7.20 5.44
CA VAL A 216 8.53 8.63 5.50
C VAL A 216 9.79 8.92 4.69
N ALA A 217 10.87 8.17 4.94
CA ALA A 217 12.13 8.35 4.22
C ALA A 217 11.99 8.08 2.71
N PHE A 218 11.12 7.16 2.32
CA PHE A 218 10.82 6.90 0.91
C PHE A 218 10.02 8.05 0.29
N MET A 219 8.98 8.53 0.95
CA MET A 219 8.17 9.66 0.49
C MET A 219 9.04 10.92 0.31
N GLU A 220 9.93 11.22 1.25
CA GLU A 220 10.88 12.33 1.14
C GLU A 220 11.82 12.18 -0.07
N ARG A 221 12.32 10.96 -0.35
CA ARG A 221 13.14 10.70 -1.53
C ARG A 221 12.37 10.92 -2.84
N VAL A 222 11.12 10.46 -2.91
CA VAL A 222 10.28 10.68 -4.10
C VAL A 222 9.96 12.17 -4.26
N GLN A 223 9.61 12.86 -3.18
CA GLN A 223 9.37 14.30 -3.20
C GLN A 223 10.61 15.07 -3.66
N ALA A 224 11.80 14.69 -3.19
CA ALA A 224 13.05 15.30 -3.64
C ALA A 224 13.29 15.13 -5.16
N VAL A 225 12.93 13.98 -5.74
CA VAL A 225 13.02 13.75 -7.20
C VAL A 225 12.02 14.61 -7.96
N VAL A 226 10.80 14.74 -7.45
CA VAL A 226 9.76 15.62 -8.00
C VAL A 226 10.24 17.07 -7.98
N ASP A 227 10.73 17.54 -6.84
CA ASP A 227 11.21 18.92 -6.65
C ASP A 227 12.43 19.22 -7.52
N ALA A 228 13.37 18.28 -7.61
CA ALA A 228 14.54 18.39 -8.49
C ALA A 228 14.16 18.48 -9.98
N THR A 229 13.05 17.88 -10.37
CA THR A 229 12.50 17.95 -11.73
C THR A 229 11.82 19.29 -12.02
N LYS A 230 11.57 20.12 -10.99
CA LYS A 230 10.99 21.48 -11.10
C LYS A 230 9.66 21.48 -11.89
N PRO A 231 8.55 21.02 -11.29
CA PRO A 231 7.23 20.97 -11.90
C PRO A 231 6.82 22.28 -12.60
N ALA A 232 7.09 23.42 -11.94
CA ALA A 232 6.78 24.76 -12.44
C ALA A 232 7.52 25.17 -13.74
N ALA A 233 8.59 24.46 -14.12
CA ALA A 233 9.29 24.70 -15.38
C ALA A 233 8.54 24.12 -16.59
N TYR A 234 7.65 23.14 -16.38
CA TYR A 234 6.86 22.52 -17.43
C TYR A 234 5.57 23.28 -17.69
N ALA A 235 4.84 23.60 -16.62
CA ALA A 235 3.65 24.45 -16.65
C ALA A 235 3.50 25.21 -15.32
N PRO A 236 3.04 26.49 -15.34
CA PRO A 236 2.89 27.29 -14.12
C PRO A 236 1.76 26.79 -13.20
N ASP A 237 0.80 26.06 -13.76
CA ASP A 237 -0.32 25.44 -13.06
C ASP A 237 -0.10 23.96 -12.71
N LEU A 238 1.07 23.40 -13.06
CA LEU A 238 1.38 21.99 -12.83
C LEU A 238 1.57 21.72 -11.34
N ARG A 239 0.70 20.88 -10.78
CA ARG A 239 0.71 20.44 -9.38
C ARG A 239 1.03 18.96 -9.31
N VAL A 240 1.83 18.60 -8.31
CA VAL A 240 2.16 17.21 -8.02
C VAL A 240 1.75 16.92 -6.60
N THR A 241 0.95 15.88 -6.42
CA THR A 241 0.45 15.43 -5.13
C THR A 241 0.85 13.96 -4.94
N LEU A 242 1.43 13.64 -3.79
CA LEU A 242 1.70 12.27 -3.39
C LEU A 242 0.46 11.72 -2.67
N ALA A 243 0.01 10.53 -3.07
CA ALA A 243 -1.20 9.89 -2.58
C ALA A 243 -1.01 8.35 -2.51
N GLY A 244 -2.04 7.62 -2.10
CA GLY A 244 -2.04 6.17 -1.99
C GLY A 244 -1.72 5.66 -0.58
N ASP A 245 -1.47 4.36 -0.47
CA ASP A 245 -1.40 3.65 0.81
C ASP A 245 -0.27 4.16 1.72
N VAL A 246 0.84 4.62 1.12
CA VAL A 246 2.04 5.05 1.85
C VAL A 246 1.81 6.36 2.64
N PRO A 247 1.36 7.48 2.02
CA PRO A 247 1.05 8.68 2.80
C PRO A 247 -0.13 8.48 3.75
N GLU A 248 -1.13 7.68 3.36
CA GLU A 248 -2.29 7.38 4.21
C GLU A 248 -1.87 6.64 5.49
N SER A 249 -0.99 5.63 5.41
CA SER A 249 -0.52 4.92 6.61
C SER A 249 0.29 5.82 7.55
N ILE A 250 1.08 6.76 7.01
CA ILE A 250 1.83 7.74 7.81
C ILE A 250 0.87 8.69 8.54
N GLU A 251 -0.12 9.23 7.82
CA GLU A 251 -1.11 10.15 8.40
C GLU A 251 -1.97 9.47 9.46
N GLU A 252 -2.45 8.26 9.21
CA GLU A 252 -3.22 7.47 10.17
C GLU A 252 -2.42 7.20 11.45
N HIS A 253 -1.16 6.78 11.33
CA HIS A 253 -0.32 6.51 12.49
C HIS A 253 0.00 7.76 13.30
N GLY A 254 0.35 8.87 12.64
CA GLY A 254 0.61 10.14 13.32
C GLY A 254 -0.63 10.68 14.03
N ALA A 255 -1.81 10.57 13.39
CA ALA A 255 -3.07 10.99 13.99
C ALA A 255 -3.40 10.17 15.25
N VAL A 256 -3.27 8.84 15.18
CA VAL A 256 -3.53 7.95 16.33
C VAL A 256 -2.57 8.22 17.49
N GLU A 257 -1.28 8.40 17.21
CA GLU A 257 -0.29 8.70 18.26
C GLU A 257 -0.61 10.04 18.95
N GLN A 258 -0.90 11.08 18.17
CA GLN A 258 -1.23 12.39 18.70
C GLN A 258 -2.53 12.36 19.54
N GLU A 259 -3.57 11.70 19.04
CA GLU A 259 -4.84 11.56 19.75
C GLU A 259 -4.68 10.77 21.06
N LEU A 260 -3.88 9.70 21.06
CA LEU A 260 -3.57 8.92 22.25
C LEU A 260 -2.86 9.77 23.30
N VAL A 261 -1.88 10.58 22.90
CA VAL A 261 -1.14 11.47 23.81
C VAL A 261 -2.07 12.52 24.40
N ILE A 262 -2.89 13.17 23.58
CA ILE A 262 -3.83 14.21 24.04
C ILE A 262 -4.84 13.61 25.01
N ALA A 263 -5.47 12.49 24.67
CA ALA A 263 -6.45 11.80 25.52
C ALA A 263 -5.82 11.37 26.85
N THR A 264 -4.61 10.81 26.81
CA THR A 264 -3.87 10.39 28.00
C THR A 264 -3.54 11.58 28.90
N VAL A 265 -2.99 12.65 28.35
CA VAL A 265 -2.64 13.87 29.10
C VAL A 265 -3.89 14.49 29.72
N MET A 266 -4.97 14.61 28.94
CA MET A 266 -6.26 15.12 29.43
C MET A 266 -6.80 14.28 30.59
N THR A 267 -6.73 12.95 30.47
CA THR A 267 -7.16 12.02 31.53
C THR A 267 -6.32 12.18 32.79
N ILE A 268 -4.99 12.22 32.67
CA ILE A 268 -4.07 12.42 33.81
C ILE A 268 -4.35 13.75 34.48
N VAL A 269 -4.50 14.84 33.72
CA VAL A 269 -4.82 16.17 34.24
C VAL A 269 -6.15 16.17 34.98
N LEU A 270 -7.20 15.57 34.41
CA LEU A 270 -8.52 15.50 35.02
C LEU A 270 -8.51 14.68 36.32
N VAL A 271 -7.80 13.54 36.34
CA VAL A 271 -7.61 12.72 37.54
C VAL A 271 -6.83 13.50 38.60
N LEU A 272 -5.76 14.19 38.21
CA LEU A 272 -4.94 15.00 39.11
C LEU A 272 -5.76 16.11 39.76
N LEU A 273 -6.55 16.84 38.95
CA LEU A 273 -7.46 17.89 39.42
C LEU A 273 -8.51 17.32 40.37
N SER A 274 -9.09 16.16 40.06
CA SER A 274 -10.06 15.48 40.92
C SER A 274 -9.44 15.08 42.27
N VAL A 275 -8.22 14.54 42.26
CA VAL A 275 -7.47 14.18 43.49
C VAL A 275 -7.18 15.43 44.32
N VAL A 276 -6.72 16.53 43.69
CA VAL A 276 -6.47 17.79 44.40
C VAL A 276 -7.76 18.37 44.98
N ALA A 277 -8.87 18.34 44.23
CA ALA A 277 -10.16 18.79 44.70
C ALA A 277 -10.68 17.97 45.90
N PHE A 278 -10.48 16.64 45.86
CA PHE A 278 -10.92 15.72 46.92
C PHE A 278 -10.08 15.86 48.21
N PHE A 279 -8.75 15.77 48.10
CA PHE A 279 -7.87 15.81 49.28
C PHE A 279 -7.56 17.23 49.78
N ARG A 280 -7.83 18.26 48.96
CA ARG A 280 -7.56 19.69 49.23
C ARG A 280 -6.12 19.97 49.68
N LYS A 281 -5.20 19.05 49.41
CA LYS A 281 -3.77 19.12 49.77
C LYS A 281 -2.93 18.66 48.58
N THR A 282 -2.11 19.56 48.07
CA THR A 282 -1.18 19.29 46.95
C THR A 282 -0.16 18.21 47.26
N ARG A 283 0.15 17.96 48.54
CA ARG A 283 1.05 16.89 48.99
C ARG A 283 0.54 15.47 48.69
N ALA A 284 -0.76 15.28 48.50
CA ALA A 284 -1.34 13.98 48.18
C ALA A 284 -0.90 13.49 46.78
N VAL A 285 -0.72 14.43 45.84
CA VAL A 285 -0.34 14.15 44.45
C VAL A 285 0.99 13.41 44.33
N PRO A 286 2.13 13.93 44.82
CA PRO A 286 3.41 13.26 44.68
C PRO A 286 3.47 11.94 45.46
N LEU A 287 2.74 11.81 46.58
CA LEU A 287 2.66 10.56 47.34
C LEU A 287 1.95 9.46 46.54
N LEU A 288 0.84 9.79 45.89
CA LEU A 288 0.11 8.86 45.03
C LEU A 288 0.91 8.51 43.78
N ALA A 289 1.54 9.49 43.14
CA ALA A 289 2.41 9.25 41.98
C ALA A 289 3.56 8.31 42.33
N LEU A 290 4.20 8.52 43.49
CA LEU A 290 5.28 7.67 43.98
C LEU A 290 4.81 6.23 44.27
N GLN A 291 3.59 6.06 44.79
CA GLN A 291 3.00 4.74 45.03
C GLN A 291 2.60 4.04 43.73
N LEU A 292 2.12 4.78 42.73
CA LEU A 292 1.60 4.23 41.47
C LEU A 292 2.72 3.92 40.46
N PHE A 293 3.83 4.65 40.51
CA PHE A 293 4.89 4.53 39.51
C PHE A 293 5.49 3.11 39.43
N PRO A 294 5.93 2.46 40.53
CA PRO A 294 6.49 1.12 40.45
C PRO A 294 5.57 0.04 39.86
N PRO A 295 4.29 -0.10 40.28
CA PRO A 295 3.41 -1.10 39.69
C PRO A 295 3.13 -0.83 38.23
N VAL A 296 2.98 0.44 37.80
CA VAL A 296 2.78 0.79 36.38
C VAL A 296 3.97 0.32 35.53
N VAL A 297 5.20 0.61 35.95
CA VAL A 297 6.41 0.18 35.24
C VAL A 297 6.50 -1.34 35.17
N VAL A 298 6.20 -2.03 36.27
CA VAL A 298 6.19 -3.51 36.30
C VAL A 298 5.13 -4.07 35.35
N THR A 299 3.91 -3.51 35.33
CA THR A 299 2.84 -3.95 34.42
C THR A 299 3.24 -3.79 32.96
N PHE A 300 3.80 -2.64 32.56
CA PHE A 300 4.28 -2.44 31.19
C PHE A 300 5.46 -3.36 30.84
N ALA A 301 6.38 -3.59 31.79
CA ALA A 301 7.49 -4.51 31.56
C ALA A 301 7.03 -5.96 31.37
N ILE A 302 6.00 -6.39 32.11
CA ILE A 302 5.38 -7.71 31.91
C ILE A 302 4.70 -7.76 30.54
N ALA A 303 3.97 -6.71 30.15
CA ALA A 303 3.31 -6.65 28.85
C ALA A 303 4.29 -6.73 27.67
N GLN A 304 5.51 -6.19 27.82
CA GLN A 304 6.56 -6.33 26.79
C GLN A 304 7.10 -7.76 26.65
N TRP A 305 7.00 -8.56 27.71
CA TRP A 305 7.51 -9.93 27.72
C TRP A 305 6.49 -10.96 27.22
N THR A 306 5.21 -10.60 27.23
CA THR A 306 4.11 -11.44 26.76
C THR A 306 3.80 -11.17 25.31
#